data_AF-A0A9P3NV62-F1
#
_entry.id   AF-A0A9P3NV62-F1
#
_cell.length_a   1.000
_cell.length_b   1.000
_cell.length_c   1.000
_cell.angle_alpha   90.00
_cell.angle_beta   90.00
_cell.angle_gamma   90.00
#
_symmetry.space_group_name_H-M   'P 1'
#
loop_
_entity.id
_entity.type
_entity.pdbx_description
1 polymer ?
#
loop_
_entity_poly.entity_id
_entity_poly.type
_entity_poly.pdbx_seq_one_letter_code
_entity_poly.pdbx_strand_id
1 'polypeptide(L)'
;MAALAVSASISASAFCGQKLAVKNNVKAAPAKAVRFTAPRAKYGDESVYFDLKDLGNTTGSWDLYGNDGASPYNGMQAKFFETFAGLFTKRGILLKVLILGYAGAIGHFAANSTGDIIAIQNGPQKAAALGPRGKI
;
A
#
# COMPACT_ATOMS: atom_id res chain seq x y z
N MET A 1 -5.28 -29.50 -33.67
CA MET A 1 -5.35 -29.56 -32.20
C MET A 1 -4.16 -30.33 -31.69
N ALA A 2 -3.24 -29.67 -31.00
CA ALA A 2 -2.21 -30.32 -30.20
C ALA A 2 -1.83 -29.36 -29.07
N ALA A 3 -2.19 -29.74 -27.85
CA ALA A 3 -1.89 -29.00 -26.63
C ALA A 3 -0.42 -29.29 -26.25
N LEU A 4 0.37 -28.24 -26.01
CA LEU A 4 1.66 -28.37 -25.34
C LEU A 4 1.51 -27.74 -23.95
N ALA A 5 1.34 -28.60 -22.95
CA ALA A 5 1.32 -28.23 -21.55
C ALA A 5 2.75 -27.89 -21.10
N VAL A 6 2.96 -26.64 -20.67
CA VAL A 6 4.18 -26.23 -19.98
C VAL A 6 4.00 -26.58 -18.51
N SER A 7 4.52 -27.73 -18.10
CA SER A 7 4.60 -28.15 -16.70
C SER A 7 5.83 -27.52 -16.05
N ALA A 8 5.58 -26.79 -14.95
CA ALA A 8 6.59 -26.20 -14.10
C ALA A 8 7.50 -27.27 -13.45
N SER A 9 8.80 -26.97 -13.34
CA SER A 9 9.65 -27.61 -12.33
C SER A 9 10.35 -26.53 -11.51
N ILE A 10 9.94 -26.45 -10.25
CA ILE A 10 10.52 -25.62 -9.19
C ILE A 10 11.90 -26.21 -8.89
N SER A 11 12.94 -25.39 -9.05
CA SER A 11 14.31 -25.74 -8.68
C SER A 11 14.41 -25.84 -7.16
N ALA A 12 14.21 -27.05 -6.63
CA ALA A 12 14.49 -27.39 -5.24
C ALA A 12 15.91 -27.95 -5.15
N SER A 13 16.87 -27.08 -4.81
CA SER A 13 18.24 -27.49 -4.49
C SER A 13 18.24 -28.29 -3.18
N ALA A 14 18.39 -29.61 -3.27
CA ALA A 14 18.56 -30.49 -2.12
C ALA A 14 20.05 -30.63 -1.77
N PHE A 15 20.50 -29.96 -0.70
CA PHE A 15 21.73 -30.37 -0.03
C PHE A 15 21.46 -31.69 0.71
N CYS A 16 21.97 -32.78 0.12
CA CYS A 16 22.11 -34.09 0.76
C CYS A 16 23.02 -33.95 1.99
N GLY A 17 22.43 -33.81 3.18
CA GLY A 17 23.13 -33.74 4.46
C GLY A 17 23.22 -35.11 5.12
N GLN A 18 24.42 -35.68 5.17
CA GLN A 18 24.70 -36.93 5.89
C GLN A 18 24.73 -36.65 7.40
N LYS A 19 23.83 -37.26 8.18
CA LYS A 19 23.79 -37.09 9.64
C LYS A 19 24.97 -37.81 10.31
N LEU A 20 25.88 -37.06 10.93
CA LEU A 20 26.88 -37.60 11.85
C LEU A 20 26.21 -37.93 13.18
N ALA A 21 26.34 -39.19 13.63
CA ALA A 21 25.85 -39.62 14.94
C ALA A 21 26.75 -39.06 16.05
N VAL A 22 26.36 -37.94 16.64
CA VAL A 22 27.00 -37.40 17.84
C VAL A 22 26.50 -38.18 19.05
N LYS A 23 27.36 -39.01 19.63
CA LYS A 23 27.07 -39.77 20.84
C LYS A 23 27.29 -38.86 22.06
N ASN A 24 26.25 -38.15 22.50
CA ASN A 24 26.30 -37.34 23.71
C ASN A 24 26.37 -38.26 24.95
N ASN A 25 27.57 -38.50 25.47
CA ASN A 25 27.76 -39.15 26.77
C ASN A 25 27.93 -38.07 27.85
N VAL A 26 26.82 -37.42 28.19
CA VAL A 26 26.74 -36.55 29.38
C VAL A 26 25.61 -37.09 30.24
N LYS A 27 25.96 -37.69 31.38
CA LYS A 27 25.00 -38.00 32.43
C LYS A 27 24.53 -36.66 33.00
N ALA A 28 23.35 -36.20 32.58
CA ALA A 28 22.71 -35.03 33.17
C ALA A 28 22.43 -35.32 34.66
N ALA A 29 22.96 -34.49 35.55
CA ALA A 29 22.53 -34.48 36.95
C ALA A 29 21.03 -34.14 36.98
N PRO A 30 20.23 -34.68 37.93
CA PRO A 30 18.83 -34.34 38.02
C PRO A 30 18.69 -32.84 38.29
N ALA A 31 18.25 -32.09 37.29
CA ALA A 31 17.91 -30.69 37.45
C ALA A 31 16.75 -30.64 38.46
N LYS A 32 16.97 -29.94 39.59
CA LYS A 32 15.90 -29.58 40.51
C LYS A 32 14.81 -28.91 39.66
N ALA A 33 13.59 -29.43 39.71
CA ALA A 33 12.46 -28.83 39.01
C ALA A 33 12.27 -27.40 39.54
N VAL A 34 12.87 -26.42 38.87
CA VAL A 34 12.54 -25.02 39.07
C VAL A 34 11.10 -24.91 38.62
N ARG A 35 10.21 -24.66 39.57
CA ARG A 35 8.84 -24.26 39.25
C ARG A 35 8.94 -22.95 38.49
N PHE A 36 8.99 -23.03 37.17
CA PHE A 36 8.80 -21.87 36.31
C PHE A 36 7.35 -21.46 36.46
N THR A 37 7.07 -20.56 37.40
CA THR A 37 5.92 -19.69 37.25
C THR A 37 6.21 -18.83 36.03
N ALA A 38 5.52 -19.06 34.92
CA ALA A 38 5.62 -18.19 33.76
C ALA A 38 5.39 -16.75 34.25
N PRO A 39 6.34 -15.82 34.05
CA PRO A 39 6.15 -14.44 34.49
C PRO A 39 4.91 -13.90 33.80
N ARG A 40 3.84 -13.71 34.58
CA ARG A 40 2.57 -13.13 34.13
C ARG A 40 2.69 -11.63 34.34
N ALA A 41 3.49 -10.98 33.50
CA ALA A 41 3.56 -9.54 33.45
C ALA A 41 2.33 -9.03 32.70
N LYS A 42 1.47 -8.28 33.38
CA LYS A 42 0.35 -7.58 32.75
C LYS A 42 0.78 -6.13 32.51
N TYR A 43 0.55 -5.60 31.32
CA TYR A 43 0.84 -4.19 31.05
C TYR A 43 -0.03 -3.30 31.96
N GLY A 44 0.61 -2.38 32.71
CA GLY A 44 -0.07 -1.42 33.58
C GLY A 44 -0.04 -1.73 35.09
N ASP A 45 0.61 -2.82 35.52
CA ASP A 45 0.98 -3.03 36.93
C ASP A 45 2.20 -2.16 37.33
N GLU A 46 2.43 -1.94 38.63
CA GLU A 46 3.49 -1.03 39.14
C GLU A 46 4.86 -1.32 38.51
N SER A 47 5.31 -0.41 37.64
CA SER A 47 6.58 -0.46 36.88
C SER A 47 6.74 -1.63 35.88
N VAL A 48 5.63 -2.26 35.46
CA VAL A 48 5.64 -3.34 34.46
C VAL A 48 5.07 -2.83 33.13
N TYR A 49 5.98 -2.50 32.21
CA TYR A 49 5.66 -1.93 30.89
C TYR A 49 5.75 -2.94 29.75
N PHE A 50 6.00 -4.22 30.05
CA PHE A 50 6.23 -5.26 29.06
C PHE A 50 5.30 -6.45 29.31
N ASP A 51 4.45 -6.76 28.34
CA ASP A 51 3.50 -7.87 28.37
C ASP A 51 3.61 -8.71 27.09
N LEU A 52 3.86 -10.01 27.26
CA LEU A 52 3.96 -10.98 26.16
C LEU A 52 2.59 -11.33 25.56
N LYS A 53 1.50 -11.09 26.30
CA LYS A 53 0.12 -11.35 25.87
C LYS A 53 -0.50 -10.13 25.20
N ASP A 54 -0.07 -8.92 25.57
CA ASP A 54 -0.53 -7.66 25.00
C ASP A 54 0.66 -6.87 24.42
N LEU A 55 1.10 -7.32 23.24
CA LEU A 55 2.15 -6.67 22.49
C LEU A 55 1.73 -5.28 22.00
N GLY A 56 0.45 -5.07 21.69
CA GLY A 56 -0.01 -3.77 21.17
C GLY A 56 0.23 -2.64 22.16
N ASN A 57 -0.01 -2.90 23.44
CA ASN A 57 0.24 -1.94 24.51
C ASN A 57 1.74 -1.78 24.80
N THR A 58 2.49 -2.88 24.76
CA THR A 58 3.94 -2.92 24.95
C THR A 58 4.72 -2.18 23.86
N THR A 59 4.28 -2.28 22.60
CA THR A 59 4.94 -1.63 21.45
C THR A 59 4.44 -0.21 21.19
N GLY A 60 3.51 0.30 22.01
CA GLY A 60 2.95 1.64 21.84
C GLY A 60 2.05 1.78 20.61
N SER A 61 1.33 0.72 20.23
CA SER A 61 0.37 0.72 19.12
C SER A 61 -0.93 1.41 19.53
N TRP A 62 -0.83 2.67 19.97
CA TRP A 62 -1.94 3.47 20.47
C TRP A 62 -2.39 4.46 19.41
N ASP A 63 -3.70 4.54 19.20
CA ASP A 63 -4.29 5.66 18.46
C ASP A 63 -4.47 6.85 19.42
N LEU A 64 -3.54 7.80 19.37
CA LEU A 64 -3.53 8.96 20.26
C LEU A 64 -4.67 9.95 19.96
N TYR A 65 -5.27 9.87 18.78
CA TYR A 65 -6.27 10.83 18.29
C TYR A 65 -7.57 10.18 17.83
N GLY A 66 -7.69 8.86 17.96
CA GLY A 66 -8.89 8.10 17.68
C GLY A 66 -10.05 8.56 18.56
N ASN A 67 -11.21 8.74 17.95
CA ASN A 67 -12.45 9.04 18.65
C ASN A 67 -13.52 8.06 18.16
N ASP A 68 -14.04 7.25 19.07
CA ASP A 68 -15.09 6.25 18.80
C ASP A 68 -16.51 6.87 18.78
N GLY A 69 -16.59 8.20 18.74
CA GLY A 69 -17.85 8.91 18.58
C GLY A 69 -18.61 8.53 17.30
N ALA A 70 -19.93 8.57 17.38
CA ALA A 70 -20.78 8.41 16.19
C ALA A 70 -20.49 9.49 15.14
N SER A 71 -20.90 9.23 13.88
CA SER A 71 -20.70 10.16 12.77
C SER A 71 -21.20 11.57 13.13
N PRO A 72 -20.37 12.61 12.98
CA PRO A 72 -20.75 13.98 13.30
C PRO A 72 -21.75 14.58 12.28
N TYR A 73 -21.99 13.88 11.16
CA TYR A 73 -22.84 14.36 10.07
C TYR A 73 -24.30 13.91 10.24
N ASN A 74 -25.22 14.72 9.70
CA ASN A 74 -26.64 14.37 9.64
C ASN A 74 -26.83 13.08 8.81
N GLY A 75 -27.71 12.18 9.25
CA GLY A 75 -27.97 10.89 8.60
C GLY A 75 -28.40 11.00 7.14
N MET A 76 -29.16 12.06 6.78
CA MET A 76 -29.55 12.30 5.38
C MET A 76 -28.34 12.64 4.49
N GLN A 77 -27.42 13.46 5.01
CA GLN A 77 -26.18 13.81 4.30
C GLN A 77 -25.28 12.58 4.13
N ALA A 78 -25.15 11.77 5.17
CA ALA A 78 -24.37 10.52 5.10
C ALA A 78 -24.93 9.58 4.02
N LYS A 79 -26.26 9.40 3.95
CA LYS A 79 -26.91 8.54 2.95
C LYS A 79 -26.75 9.04 1.51
N PHE A 80 -26.76 10.36 1.32
CA PHE A 80 -26.47 10.95 0.01
C PHE A 80 -25.07 10.55 -0.47
N PHE A 81 -24.03 10.80 0.33
CA PHE A 81 -22.67 10.49 -0.08
C PHE A 81 -22.41 8.98 -0.21
N GLU A 82 -23.01 8.16 0.64
CA GLU A 82 -22.92 6.70 0.52
C GLU A 82 -23.43 6.22 -0.86
N THR A 83 -24.55 6.79 -1.33
CA THR A 83 -25.17 6.39 -2.60
C THR A 83 -24.35 6.87 -3.81
N PHE A 84 -23.93 8.13 -3.83
CA PHE A 84 -23.24 8.72 -4.99
C PHE A 84 -21.75 8.37 -5.05
N ALA A 85 -21.06 8.37 -3.90
CA ALA A 85 -19.66 7.99 -3.84
C ALA A 85 -19.47 6.47 -4.03
N GLY A 86 -20.52 5.67 -3.80
CA GLY A 86 -20.51 4.20 -3.91
C GLY A 86 -19.87 3.68 -5.19
N LEU A 87 -20.17 4.31 -6.34
CA LEU A 87 -19.61 3.94 -7.64
C LEU A 87 -18.08 4.18 -7.73
N PHE A 88 -17.58 5.17 -7.02
CA PHE A 88 -16.17 5.57 -6.99
C PHE A 88 -15.36 4.93 -5.86
N THR A 89 -15.98 4.12 -4.99
CA THR A 89 -15.27 3.49 -3.86
C THR A 89 -14.29 2.38 -4.30
N LYS A 90 -14.54 1.74 -5.45
CA LYS A 90 -13.64 0.68 -5.94
C LYS A 90 -12.41 1.30 -6.58
N ARG A 91 -11.25 1.15 -5.91
CA ARG A 91 -9.94 1.67 -6.36
C ARG A 91 -9.64 1.48 -7.86
N GLY A 92 -10.01 0.32 -8.42
CA GLY A 92 -9.78 0.02 -9.84
C GLY A 92 -10.69 0.79 -10.79
N ILE A 93 -11.95 1.04 -10.41
CA ILE A 93 -12.89 1.84 -11.20
C ILE A 93 -12.52 3.31 -11.08
N LEU A 94 -12.22 3.78 -9.86
CA LEU A 94 -11.79 5.14 -9.59
C LEU A 94 -10.59 5.54 -10.47
N LEU A 95 -9.54 4.72 -10.50
CA LEU A 95 -8.35 4.99 -11.29
C LEU A 95 -8.67 5.07 -12.79
N LYS A 96 -9.54 4.19 -13.30
CA LYS A 96 -9.91 4.15 -14.71
C LYS A 96 -10.73 5.39 -15.10
N VAL A 97 -11.71 5.77 -14.28
CA VAL A 97 -12.50 6.99 -14.55
C VAL A 97 -11.62 8.23 -14.47
N LEU A 98 -10.69 8.28 -13.52
CA LEU A 98 -9.76 9.40 -13.42
C LEU A 98 -8.85 9.50 -14.64
N ILE A 99 -8.14 8.42 -15.01
CA ILE A 99 -7.22 8.47 -16.15
C ILE A 99 -7.99 8.71 -17.46
N LEU A 100 -9.05 7.94 -17.73
CA LEU A 100 -9.79 8.05 -18.99
C LEU A 100 -10.54 9.38 -19.09
N GLY A 101 -11.23 9.76 -18.01
CA GLY A 101 -11.99 11.01 -17.95
C GLY A 101 -11.09 12.22 -18.03
N TYR A 102 -9.98 12.23 -17.27
CA TYR A 102 -9.05 13.37 -17.26
C TYR A 102 -8.24 13.47 -18.55
N ALA A 103 -7.75 12.35 -19.11
CA ALA A 103 -7.07 12.36 -20.40
C ALA A 103 -8.01 12.81 -21.53
N GLY A 104 -9.27 12.34 -21.51
CA GLY A 104 -10.30 12.78 -22.45
C GLY A 104 -10.62 14.27 -22.31
N ALA A 105 -10.76 14.76 -21.08
CA ALA A 105 -11.00 16.17 -20.81
C ALA A 105 -9.83 17.04 -21.28
N ILE A 106 -8.58 16.71 -20.92
CA ILE A 106 -7.39 17.44 -21.38
C ILE A 106 -7.34 17.46 -22.91
N GLY A 107 -7.49 16.29 -23.55
CA GLY A 107 -7.44 16.22 -25.02
C GLY A 107 -8.52 17.10 -25.66
N HIS A 108 -9.74 17.07 -25.12
CA HIS A 108 -10.83 17.89 -25.61
C HIS A 108 -10.60 19.38 -25.39
N PHE A 109 -10.17 19.79 -24.19
CA PHE A 109 -9.88 21.20 -23.89
C PHE A 109 -8.69 21.72 -24.68
N ALA A 110 -7.64 20.92 -24.87
CA ALA A 110 -6.49 21.28 -25.69
C ALA A 110 -6.86 21.46 -27.17
N ALA A 111 -7.74 20.61 -27.71
CA ALA A 111 -8.17 20.70 -29.10
C ALA A 111 -9.16 21.85 -29.35
N ASN A 112 -10.10 22.08 -28.43
CA ASN A 112 -11.20 23.04 -28.58
C ASN A 112 -10.93 24.38 -27.90
N SER A 113 -9.69 24.67 -27.51
CA SER A 113 -9.36 25.97 -26.95
C SER A 113 -9.46 27.05 -28.03
N THR A 114 -9.97 28.23 -27.67
CA THR A 114 -9.94 29.37 -28.60
C THR A 114 -8.51 29.89 -28.68
N GLY A 115 -8.08 30.30 -29.88
CA GLY A 115 -6.72 30.82 -30.08
C GLY A 115 -6.42 32.15 -29.37
N ASP A 116 -7.43 32.76 -28.75
CA ASP A 116 -7.28 33.89 -27.82
C ASP A 116 -6.82 33.43 -26.43
N ILE A 117 -7.23 32.23 -26.00
CA ILE A 117 -6.81 31.61 -24.74
C ILE A 117 -5.46 30.90 -24.91
N ILE A 118 -5.28 30.16 -26.01
CA ILE A 118 -4.03 29.47 -26.33
C ILE A 118 -3.45 30.00 -27.63
N ALA A 119 -2.52 30.96 -27.52
CA ALA A 119 -1.92 31.64 -28.67
C ALA A 119 -1.22 30.70 -29.68
N ILE A 120 -0.74 29.53 -29.22
CA ILE A 120 -0.12 28.52 -30.07
C ILE A 120 -1.11 27.97 -31.11
N GLN A 121 -2.40 27.95 -30.81
CA GLN A 121 -3.43 27.40 -31.69
C GLN A 121 -3.67 28.26 -32.95
N ASN A 122 -3.44 29.57 -32.88
CA ASN A 122 -3.52 30.48 -34.04
C ASN A 122 -2.24 30.50 -34.89
N GLY A 123 -1.13 29.98 -34.35
CA GLY A 123 0.17 30.03 -35.01
C GLY A 123 0.74 31.45 -35.18
N PRO A 124 1.98 31.56 -35.71
CA PRO A 124 2.59 32.85 -35.99
C PRO A 124 1.89 33.53 -37.18
N GLN A 125 1.32 34.70 -36.93
CA GLN A 125 0.63 35.50 -37.97
C GLN A 125 1.59 36.36 -38.81
N LYS A 126 2.81 36.59 -38.32
CA LYS A 126 3.84 37.41 -38.98
C LYS A 126 4.90 36.53 -39.61
N ALA A 127 5.52 37.02 -40.69
CA ALA A 127 6.67 36.36 -41.30
C ALA A 127 7.79 36.16 -40.26
N ALA A 128 8.46 35.01 -40.33
CA ALA A 128 9.54 34.68 -39.41
C ALA A 128 10.67 35.72 -39.50
N ALA A 129 11.22 36.10 -38.34
CA ALA A 129 12.41 36.94 -38.33
C ALA A 129 13.58 36.16 -38.93
N LEU A 130 14.31 36.78 -39.84
CA LEU A 130 15.52 36.22 -40.43
C LEU A 130 16.59 36.09 -39.34
N GLY A 131 17.23 34.93 -39.26
CA GLY A 131 18.39 34.70 -38.41
C GLY A 131 19.64 35.44 -38.91
N PRO A 132 20.74 35.40 -38.14
CA PRO A 132 21.99 36.02 -38.52
C PRO A 132 22.46 35.49 -39.89
N ARG A 133 22.90 36.41 -40.77
CA ARG A 133 23.28 36.16 -42.18
C ARG A 133 22.11 35.91 -43.15
N GLY A 134 20.91 36.36 -42.81
CA GLY A 134 19.76 36.33 -43.74
C GLY A 134 19.28 34.92 -44.06
N LYS A 135 19.55 33.96 -43.16
CA LYS A 135 19.01 32.60 -43.24
C LYS A 135 17.88 32.44 -42.24
N ILE A 136 16.92 31.58 -42.61
CA ILE A 136 15.99 30.97 -41.66
C ILE A 136 16.77 29.99 -40.78
#